data_AF-A0A1H7SYL1-F1
#
_entry.id   AF-A0A1H7SYL1-F1
#
_cell.length_a   1.000
_cell.length_b   1.000
_cell.length_c   1.000
_cell.angle_alpha   90.00
_cell.angle_beta   90.00
_cell.angle_gamma   90.00
#
_symmetry.space_group_name_H-M   'P 1'
#
loop_
_entity.id
_entity.type
_entity.pdbx_description
1 polymer ?
#
loop_
_entity_poly.entity_id
_entity_poly.type
_entity_poly.pdbx_seq_one_letter_code
_entity_poly.pdbx_strand_id
1 'polypeptide(L)'
;MQCPVCNNLNAATDVRCFQCNTTLIHETAGHSEGYRKTTQELDARVYSGVGAFFGFCLVAVFLKFILPGVTLDDREIYLAAAVGAGIGGFIGRAFLRARFK
;
A
#
# COMPACT_ATOMS: atom_id res chain seq x y z
N MET A 1 1.02 -23.07 15.32
CA MET A 1 2.35 -23.64 15.59
C MET A 1 2.64 -23.54 17.07
N GLN A 2 3.14 -24.62 17.68
CA GLN A 2 3.44 -24.64 19.11
C GLN A 2 4.86 -24.14 19.35
N CYS A 3 5.01 -23.20 20.28
CA CYS A 3 6.29 -22.60 20.60
C CYS A 3 7.17 -23.59 21.39
N PRO A 4 8.42 -23.88 20.97
CA PRO A 4 9.28 -24.84 21.66
C PRO A 4 9.75 -24.38 23.06
N VAL A 5 9.68 -23.07 23.34
CA VAL A 5 10.15 -22.50 24.62
C VAL A 5 9.05 -22.44 25.68
N CYS A 6 7.89 -21.86 25.36
CA CYS A 6 6.79 -21.66 26.32
C CYS A 6 5.56 -22.52 26.05
N ASN A 7 5.61 -23.42 25.07
CA ASN A 7 4.51 -24.30 24.66
C ASN A 7 3.19 -23.60 24.26
N ASN A 8 3.20 -22.28 24.11
CA ASN A 8 2.02 -21.54 23.66
C ASN A 8 1.71 -21.80 22.18
N LEU A 9 0.43 -21.86 21.86
CA LEU A 9 -0.10 -22.00 20.50
C LEU A 9 -0.15 -20.62 19.84
N ASN A 10 0.69 -20.42 18.82
CA ASN A 10 0.68 -19.21 17.98
C ASN A 10 0.09 -19.55 16.60
N ALA A 11 -0.30 -18.54 15.82
CA ALA A 11 -0.74 -18.77 14.45
C ALA A 11 0.42 -19.31 13.59
N ALA A 12 0.09 -20.02 12.52
CA ALA A 12 1.09 -20.60 11.60
C ALA A 12 1.90 -19.54 10.82
N THR A 13 1.46 -18.28 10.85
CA THR A 13 2.08 -17.13 10.18
C THR A 13 2.94 -16.29 11.12
N ASP A 14 2.94 -16.57 12.42
CA ASP A 14 3.64 -15.74 13.40
C ASP A 14 5.14 -16.04 13.42
N VAL A 15 5.94 -15.02 13.12
CA VAL A 15 7.41 -15.12 13.11
C VAL A 15 7.98 -15.32 14.52
N ARG A 16 7.29 -14.78 15.52
CA ARG A 16 7.69 -14.81 16.93
C ARG A 16 6.53 -15.25 17.80
N CYS A 17 6.84 -15.94 18.90
CA CYS A 17 5.84 -16.24 19.90
C CYS A 17 5.40 -14.96 20.63
N PHE A 18 4.09 -14.72 20.75
CA PHE A 18 3.56 -13.54 21.45
C PHE A 18 3.92 -13.47 22.93
N GLN A 19 4.21 -14.61 23.57
CA GLN A 19 4.41 -14.69 25.01
C GLN A 19 5.88 -14.64 25.44
N CYS A 20 6.76 -15.31 24.70
CA CYS A 20 8.20 -15.38 25.03
C CYS A 20 9.11 -14.77 23.96
N ASN A 21 8.53 -14.23 22.89
CA ASN A 21 9.24 -13.56 21.80
C ASN A 21 10.26 -14.45 21.05
N THR A 22 10.27 -15.77 21.29
CA THR A 22 11.14 -16.70 20.58
C THR A 22 10.79 -16.72 19.10
N THR A 23 11.79 -16.75 18.22
CA THR A 23 11.59 -16.90 16.78
C THR A 23 11.08 -18.30 16.47
N LEU A 24 9.90 -18.40 15.86
CA LEU A 24 9.24 -19.65 15.48
C LEU A 24 9.53 -20.01 14.03
N ILE A 25 9.71 -19.00 13.17
CA ILE A 25 10.00 -19.16 11.75
C ILE A 25 11.38 -18.54 11.48
N HIS A 26 12.39 -19.39 11.38
CA HIS A 26 13.77 -18.93 11.18
C HIS A 26 14.02 -18.33 9.78
N GLU A 27 13.25 -18.75 8.77
CA GLU A 27 13.34 -18.21 7.41
C GLU A 27 12.93 -16.72 7.32
N THR A 28 11.97 -16.27 8.14
CA THR A 28 11.52 -14.87 8.15
C THR A 28 12.31 -13.98 9.10
N ALA A 29 12.91 -14.56 10.15
CA ALA A 29 13.90 -13.87 10.98
C ALA A 29 15.22 -13.57 10.22
N GLY A 30 15.49 -14.33 9.16
CA GLY A 30 16.64 -14.17 8.26
C GLY A 30 16.44 -13.22 7.09
N HIS A 31 15.35 -12.44 7.04
CA HIS A 31 15.24 -11.38 6.05
C HIS A 31 16.29 -10.30 6.34
N SER A 32 17.38 -10.34 5.57
CA SER A 32 18.44 -9.35 5.61
C SER A 32 17.87 -7.94 5.53
N GLU A 33 18.57 -6.95 6.11
CA GLU A 33 18.19 -5.54 5.96
C GLU A 33 17.97 -5.15 4.48
N GLY A 34 18.70 -5.80 3.58
CA GLY A 34 18.50 -5.72 2.14
C GLY A 34 17.07 -6.11 1.75
N TYR A 35 16.60 -7.31 2.13
CA TYR A 35 15.24 -7.76 1.81
C TYR A 35 14.16 -6.80 2.34
N ARG A 36 14.29 -6.31 3.59
CA ARG A 36 13.35 -5.32 4.15
C ARG A 36 13.32 -4.01 3.38
N LYS A 37 14.48 -3.51 2.95
CA LYS A 37 14.55 -2.29 2.13
C LYS A 37 13.89 -2.51 0.77
N THR A 38 14.18 -3.64 0.13
CA THR A 38 13.62 -3.94 -1.20
C THR A 38 12.11 -4.12 -1.15
N THR A 39 11.56 -4.82 -0.15
CA THR A 39 10.11 -5.00 -0.01
C THR A 39 9.41 -3.69 0.30
N GLN A 40 9.99 -2.83 1.14
CA GLN A 40 9.46 -1.48 1.41
C GLN A 40 9.44 -0.60 0.16
N GLU A 41 10.49 -0.66 -0.67
CA GLU A 41 10.51 0.08 -1.95
C GLU A 41 9.48 -0.47 -2.94
N LEU A 42 9.32 -1.80 -2.99
CA LEU A 42 8.35 -2.46 -3.87
C LEU A 42 6.92 -2.08 -3.47
N ASP A 43 6.60 -2.18 -2.18
CA ASP A 43 5.30 -1.77 -1.63
C ASP A 43 5.02 -0.29 -1.93
N ALA A 44 6.00 0.59 -1.72
CA ALA A 44 5.83 2.01 -2.02
C ALA A 44 5.47 2.27 -3.49
N ARG A 45 6.05 1.52 -4.44
CA ARG A 45 5.75 1.63 -5.87
C ARG A 45 4.36 1.08 -6.19
N VAL A 46 4.03 -0.12 -5.71
CA VAL A 46 2.73 -0.77 -5.96
C VAL A 46 1.60 0.12 -5.48
N TYR A 47 1.65 0.60 -4.24
CA TYR A 47 0.57 1.44 -3.70
C TYR A 47 0.53 2.84 -4.32
N SER A 48 1.66 3.40 -4.77
CA SER A 48 1.62 4.64 -5.55
C SER A 48 0.92 4.43 -6.89
N GLY A 49 1.12 3.28 -7.54
CA GLY A 49 0.42 2.91 -8.77
C GLY A 49 -1.07 2.68 -8.55
N VAL A 50 -1.42 1.93 -7.49
CA VAL A 50 -2.81 1.68 -7.10
C VAL A 50 -3.52 2.99 -6.76
N GLY A 51 -2.91 3.85 -5.95
CA GLY A 51 -3.46 5.16 -5.60
C GLY A 51 -3.64 6.07 -6.81
N ALA A 52 -2.70 6.07 -7.75
CA ALA A 52 -2.82 6.84 -8.99
C ALA A 52 -3.96 6.33 -9.89
N PHE A 53 -4.11 5.01 -10.00
CA PHE A 53 -5.21 4.40 -10.76
C PHE A 53 -6.57 4.75 -10.16
N PHE A 54 -6.74 4.60 -8.84
CA PHE A 54 -7.97 4.97 -8.17
C PHE A 54 -8.27 6.47 -8.27
N GLY A 55 -7.26 7.33 -8.13
CA GLY A 55 -7.41 8.78 -8.32
C GLY A 55 -7.87 9.15 -9.72
N PHE A 56 -7.27 8.52 -10.75
CA PHE A 56 -7.69 8.68 -12.15
C PHE A 56 -9.14 8.23 -12.37
N CYS A 57 -9.49 7.03 -11.93
CA CYS A 57 -10.84 6.49 -12.09
C CYS A 57 -11.89 7.35 -11.37
N LEU A 58 -11.59 7.82 -10.16
CA LEU A 58 -12.51 8.66 -9.39
C LEU A 58 -12.79 9.97 -10.12
N VAL A 59 -11.75 10.64 -10.63
CA VAL A 59 -11.91 11.88 -11.41
C VAL A 59 -12.66 11.63 -12.72
N ALA A 60 -12.37 10.54 -13.44
CA ALA A 60 -13.08 10.18 -14.66
C ALA A 60 -14.58 9.92 -14.43
N VAL A 61 -14.93 9.23 -13.34
CA VAL A 61 -16.33 9.02 -12.93
C VAL A 61 -16.99 10.34 -12.54
N PHE A 62 -16.30 11.20 -11.79
CA PHE A 62 -16.83 12.50 -11.38
C PHE A 62 -17.15 13.39 -12.59
N LEU A 63 -16.22 13.48 -13.55
CA LEU A 63 -16.41 14.23 -14.80
C LEU A 63 -17.58 13.69 -15.61
N LYS A 64 -17.70 12.36 -15.73
CA LYS A 64 -18.73 11.73 -16.57
C LYS A 64 -20.14 11.78 -15.98
N PHE A 65 -20.28 11.64 -14.66
CA PHE A 65 -21.61 11.48 -14.03
C PHE A 65 -22.10 12.74 -13.30
N ILE A 66 -21.22 13.61 -12.82
CA ILE A 66 -21.61 14.74 -11.95
C ILE A 66 -21.51 16.07 -12.71
N LEU A 67 -20.62 16.20 -13.70
CA LEU A 67 -20.44 17.41 -14.50
C LEU A 67 -20.87 17.29 -15.99
N PRO A 68 -21.90 16.53 -16.39
CA PRO A 68 -22.27 16.44 -17.81
C PRO A 68 -22.81 17.77 -18.40
N GLY A 69 -23.06 18.79 -17.56
CA GLY A 69 -23.54 20.11 -17.98
C GLY A 69 -22.47 21.19 -18.10
N VAL A 70 -21.21 20.91 -17.74
CA VAL A 70 -20.13 21.89 -17.91
C VAL A 70 -19.42 21.56 -19.22
N THR A 71 -19.51 22.44 -20.21
CA THR A 71 -18.78 22.32 -21.48
C THR A 71 -17.29 22.56 -21.22
N LEU A 72 -16.62 21.59 -20.60
CA LEU A 72 -15.17 21.57 -20.50
C LEU A 72 -14.61 21.08 -21.82
N ASP A 73 -13.60 21.81 -22.29
CA ASP A 73 -12.78 21.41 -23.43
C ASP A 73 -12.02 20.10 -23.09
N ASP A 74 -11.78 19.25 -24.10
CA ASP A 74 -11.14 17.93 -23.91
C ASP A 74 -9.80 18.04 -23.17
N ARG A 75 -9.09 19.16 -23.38
CA ARG A 75 -7.81 19.45 -22.73
C ARG A 75 -7.91 19.61 -21.20
N GLU A 76 -9.00 20.20 -20.72
CA GLU A 76 -9.22 20.40 -19.28
C GLU A 76 -9.58 19.07 -18.60
N ILE A 77 -10.28 18.19 -19.30
CA ILE A 77 -10.60 16.83 -18.85
C ILE A 77 -9.31 16.01 -18.66
N TYR A 78 -8.40 16.04 -19.65
CA TYR A 78 -7.11 15.37 -19.53
C TYR A 78 -6.24 15.95 -18.40
N LEU A 79 -6.23 17.27 -18.23
CA LEU A 79 -5.50 17.92 -17.12
C LEU A 79 -6.06 17.52 -15.76
N ALA A 80 -7.38 17.54 -15.60
CA ALA A 80 -8.03 17.12 -14.35
C ALA A 80 -7.72 15.65 -14.01
N ALA A 81 -7.77 14.76 -15.01
CA ALA A 81 -7.45 13.35 -14.83
C ALA A 81 -5.97 13.13 -14.48
N ALA A 82 -5.06 13.87 -15.11
CA ALA A 82 -3.63 13.82 -14.78
C ALA A 82 -3.33 14.32 -13.36
N VAL A 83 -3.99 15.40 -12.94
CA VAL A 83 -3.88 15.93 -11.57
C VAL A 83 -4.48 14.95 -10.56
N GLY A 84 -5.63 14.35 -10.86
CA GLY A 84 -6.26 13.32 -10.03
C GLY A 84 -5.38 12.08 -9.82
N ALA A 85 -4.74 11.60 -10.90
CA ALA A 85 -3.77 10.51 -10.82
C ALA A 85 -2.56 10.90 -9.96
N GLY A 86 -2.03 12.11 -10.14
CA GLY A 86 -0.91 12.63 -9.37
C GLY A 86 -1.20 12.72 -7.86
N ILE A 87 -2.35 13.29 -7.49
CA ILE A 87 -2.77 13.42 -6.09
C ILE A 87 -3.05 12.05 -5.48
N GLY A 88 -3.77 11.17 -6.18
CA GLY A 88 -4.06 9.81 -5.72
C GLY A 88 -2.79 8.99 -5.47
N GLY A 89 -1.81 9.09 -6.38
CA GLY A 89 -0.51 8.43 -6.24
C GLY A 89 0.32 9.00 -5.07
N PHE A 90 0.29 10.31 -4.87
CA PHE A 90 0.98 10.97 -3.76
C PHE A 90 0.38 10.58 -2.40
N ILE A 91 -0.95 10.61 -2.28
CA ILE A 91 -1.66 10.22 -1.05
C ILE A 91 -1.42 8.73 -0.73
N GLY A 92 -1.53 7.86 -1.74
CA GLY A 92 -1.26 6.42 -1.56
C GLY A 92 0.15 6.15 -1.05
N ARG A 93 1.14 6.90 -1.57
CA ARG A 93 2.53 6.83 -1.10
C ARG A 93 2.72 7.39 0.31
N ALA A 94 2.05 8.50 0.64
CA ALA A 94 2.13 9.13 1.96
C ALA A 94 1.49 8.25 3.05
N PHE A 95 0.36 7.60 2.75
CA PHE A 95 -0.34 6.71 3.68
C PHE A 95 0.52 5.51 4.11
N LEU A 96 1.24 4.87 3.18
CA LEU A 96 2.17 3.80 3.55
C LEU A 96 3.33 4.28 4.42
N ARG A 97 3.91 5.44 4.09
CA ARG A 97 4.99 6.02 4.90
C ARG A 97 4.54 6.30 6.34
N ALA A 98 3.27 6.64 6.55
CA ALA A 98 2.70 6.80 7.88
C ALA A 98 2.43 5.46 8.59
N ARG A 99 2.09 4.39 7.86
CA ARG A 99 1.81 3.06 8.42
C ARG A 99 3.05 2.27 8.82
N PHE A 100 4.19 2.51 8.15
CA PHE A 100 5.47 1.82 8.42
C PHE A 100 6.43 2.62 9.33
N LYS A 101 5.96 3.72 9.92
CA LYS A 101 6.68 4.50 10.93
C LYS A 101 6.26 4.07 12.33
#